data_AF-A0A5Q6RJR7-F1
#
_entry.id   AF-A0A5Q6RJR7-F1
#
_cell.length_a   1.000
_cell.length_b   1.000
_cell.length_c   1.000
_cell.angle_alpha   90.00
_cell.angle_beta   90.00
_cell.angle_gamma   90.00
#
_symmetry.space_group_name_H-M   'P 1'
#
loop_
_entity.id
_entity.type
_entity.pdbx_description
1 polymer ?
#
loop_
_entity_poly.entity_id
_entity_poly.type
_entity_poly.pdbx_seq_one_letter_code
_entity_poly.pdbx_strand_id
1 'polypeptide(L)'
;MDIDDVARDLYAVLPADFVSTRTASAKDARAAGDAALARRIAALRKPTKAAWATNLLVRRERDRVDTLLALGVELRDAQDRLDAGELRAAASRRRALVADLVGDARRLAEQAGEPLGDPGADAVARTLNAALTDARAAAALETGLLVDSLTSTGFEPIDLDGLVAVPEAVGDVVGRPRLRLVKSPEPTSRQKAKKAEKAEKAEPEKPTSRQKAKKAEKAEKAEKAEPEKAAKQGRAKKAEKAKAEKAKAEKAKAEKAKKEAGAALRAARERLSSARDAVSAAQQRAAAATDAVDDLERRRAALRDELEGIDAALTRGQREAKEALRANAAAEREEARARRALDDLS
;
A
#
# COMPACT_ATOMS: atom_id res chain seq x y z
N MET A 1 -21.52 26.32 -14.36
CA MET A 1 -20.30 25.50 -14.40
C MET A 1 -19.83 25.37 -12.97
N ASP A 2 -19.83 24.15 -12.42
CA ASP A 2 -19.30 23.93 -11.06
C ASP A 2 -17.79 23.61 -11.14
N ILE A 3 -17.13 23.49 -9.99
CA ILE A 3 -15.73 23.08 -9.89
C ILE A 3 -15.49 21.72 -10.56
N ASP A 4 -16.46 20.82 -10.53
CA ASP A 4 -16.36 19.48 -11.09
C ASP A 4 -16.16 19.52 -12.61
N ASP A 5 -16.93 20.37 -13.30
CA ASP A 5 -16.83 20.55 -14.75
C ASP A 5 -15.47 21.17 -15.10
N VAL A 6 -15.09 22.24 -14.39
CA VAL A 6 -13.79 22.89 -14.60
C VAL A 6 -12.63 21.95 -14.30
N ALA A 7 -12.73 21.13 -13.25
CA ALA A 7 -11.73 20.12 -12.94
C ALA A 7 -11.69 19.02 -14.00
N ARG A 8 -12.83 18.59 -14.55
CA ARG A 8 -12.84 17.61 -15.65
C ARG A 8 -12.13 18.16 -16.89
N ASP A 9 -12.29 19.43 -17.22
CA ASP A 9 -11.57 20.03 -18.35
C ASP A 9 -10.08 20.22 -18.03
N LEU A 10 -9.75 20.74 -16.85
CA LEU A 10 -8.35 21.01 -16.44
C LEU A 10 -7.49 19.75 -16.29
N TYR A 11 -8.05 18.62 -15.86
CA TYR A 11 -7.30 17.37 -15.73
C TYR A 11 -7.28 16.55 -17.04
N ALA A 12 -7.89 17.07 -18.11
CA ALA A 12 -7.80 16.52 -19.46
C ALA A 12 -6.71 17.19 -20.34
N VAL A 13 -6.24 18.40 -20.01
CA VAL A 13 -5.14 19.06 -20.75
C VAL A 13 -3.78 18.44 -20.44
N LEU A 14 -2.75 18.77 -21.24
CA LEU A 14 -1.39 18.31 -21.00
C LEU A 14 -0.84 18.86 -19.66
N PRO A 15 0.06 18.14 -18.98
CA PRO A 15 0.64 18.61 -17.72
C PRO A 15 1.38 19.95 -17.87
N ALA A 16 1.95 20.24 -19.04
CA ALA A 16 2.56 21.53 -19.36
C ALA A 16 1.55 22.68 -19.28
N ASP A 17 0.39 22.52 -19.91
CA ASP A 17 -0.65 23.55 -20.06
C ASP A 17 -1.56 23.69 -18.84
N PHE A 18 -1.54 22.74 -17.91
CA PHE A 18 -2.39 22.76 -16.71
C PHE A 18 -2.36 24.11 -15.96
N VAL A 19 -1.19 24.72 -15.79
CA VAL A 19 -1.03 25.95 -15.01
C VAL A 19 -1.58 27.18 -15.75
N SER A 20 -1.36 27.27 -17.06
CA SER A 20 -1.91 28.35 -17.89
C SER A 20 -3.42 28.23 -18.00
N THR A 21 -3.95 27.04 -18.32
CA THR A 21 -5.39 26.80 -18.41
C THR A 21 -6.11 27.04 -17.09
N ARG A 22 -5.58 26.53 -15.95
CA ARG A 22 -6.15 26.81 -14.61
C ARG A 22 -6.18 28.30 -14.29
N THR A 23 -5.18 29.06 -14.72
CA THR A 23 -5.10 30.51 -14.51
C THR A 23 -6.13 31.26 -15.37
N ALA A 24 -6.36 30.80 -16.62
CA ALA A 24 -7.42 31.31 -17.49
C ALA A 24 -8.81 31.02 -16.88
N SER A 25 -9.14 29.75 -16.58
CA SER A 25 -10.42 29.38 -15.99
C SER A 25 -10.71 30.11 -14.67
N ALA A 26 -9.70 30.34 -13.83
CA ALA A 26 -9.85 31.13 -12.60
C ALA A 26 -10.04 32.64 -12.86
N LYS A 27 -9.55 33.17 -13.98
CA LYS A 27 -9.82 34.55 -14.41
C LYS A 27 -11.24 34.68 -14.96
N ASP A 28 -11.67 33.72 -15.77
CA ASP A 28 -12.99 33.72 -16.42
C ASP A 28 -14.10 33.56 -15.39
N ALA A 29 -13.92 32.69 -14.39
CA ALA A 29 -14.83 32.58 -13.23
C ALA A 29 -14.97 33.91 -12.46
N ARG A 30 -13.88 34.69 -12.30
CA ARG A 30 -13.96 36.05 -11.68
C ARG A 30 -14.70 37.03 -12.59
N ALA A 31 -14.47 36.99 -13.89
CA ALA A 31 -15.14 37.85 -14.85
C ALA A 31 -16.66 37.57 -14.92
N ALA A 32 -17.05 36.30 -14.73
CA ALA A 32 -18.45 35.88 -14.56
C ALA A 32 -19.06 36.21 -13.17
N GLY A 33 -18.32 36.85 -12.27
CA GLY A 33 -18.78 37.24 -10.93
C GLY A 33 -18.58 36.20 -9.83
N ASP A 34 -18.16 34.96 -10.15
CA ASP A 34 -17.96 33.90 -9.16
C ASP A 34 -16.52 33.89 -8.59
N ALA A 35 -16.31 34.79 -7.64
CA ALA A 35 -15.07 34.87 -6.88
C ALA A 35 -14.80 33.64 -5.99
N ALA A 36 -15.81 32.82 -5.66
CA ALA A 36 -15.66 31.63 -4.84
C ALA A 36 -15.16 30.45 -5.67
N LEU A 37 -15.80 30.17 -6.80
CA LEU A 37 -15.34 29.20 -7.80
C LEU A 37 -13.92 29.51 -8.27
N ALA A 38 -13.63 30.78 -8.58
CA ALA A 38 -12.27 31.20 -8.96
C ALA A 38 -11.19 30.90 -7.91
N ARG A 39 -11.52 30.96 -6.61
CA ARG A 39 -10.61 30.56 -5.52
C ARG A 39 -10.44 29.04 -5.47
N ARG A 40 -11.52 28.27 -5.65
CA ARG A 40 -11.48 26.80 -5.74
C ARG A 40 -10.60 26.34 -6.92
N ILE A 41 -10.82 26.90 -8.12
CA ILE A 41 -10.03 26.61 -9.33
C ILE A 41 -8.54 26.92 -9.10
N ALA A 42 -8.22 28.08 -8.53
CA ALA A 42 -6.84 28.47 -8.26
C ALA A 42 -6.12 27.54 -7.26
N ALA A 43 -6.87 26.89 -6.36
CA ALA A 43 -6.34 25.93 -5.39
C ALA A 43 -6.08 24.52 -5.97
N LEU A 44 -6.60 24.19 -7.17
CA LEU A 44 -6.37 22.89 -7.80
C LEU A 44 -4.87 22.67 -8.06
N ARG A 45 -4.36 21.53 -7.58
CA ARG A 45 -2.95 21.12 -7.70
C ARG A 45 -2.67 20.54 -9.08
N LYS A 46 -1.50 20.83 -9.66
CA LYS A 46 -1.08 20.15 -10.91
C LYS A 46 -0.93 18.64 -10.66
N PRO A 47 -1.50 17.75 -11.49
CA PRO A 47 -1.33 16.32 -11.35
C PRO A 47 0.11 15.89 -11.62
N THR A 48 0.56 14.82 -10.97
CA THR A 48 1.80 14.12 -11.37
C THR A 48 1.62 13.45 -12.73
N LYS A 49 2.72 13.19 -13.46
CA LYS A 49 2.63 12.61 -14.82
C LYS A 49 1.93 11.25 -14.85
N ALA A 50 2.09 10.44 -13.79
CA ALA A 50 1.37 9.17 -13.64
C ALA A 50 -0.13 9.38 -13.34
N ALA A 51 -0.49 10.34 -12.48
CA ALA A 51 -1.89 10.67 -12.21
C ALA A 51 -2.59 11.22 -13.45
N TRP A 52 -1.93 12.09 -14.22
CA TRP A 52 -2.43 12.55 -15.53
C TRP A 52 -2.64 11.40 -16.51
N ALA A 53 -1.67 10.50 -16.68
CA ALA A 53 -1.82 9.34 -17.56
C ALA A 53 -2.98 8.42 -17.12
N THR A 54 -3.19 8.28 -15.80
CA THR A 54 -4.35 7.55 -15.25
C THR A 54 -5.67 8.27 -15.53
N ASN A 55 -5.73 9.59 -15.35
CA ASN A 55 -6.92 10.38 -15.68
C ASN A 55 -7.25 10.34 -17.19
N LEU A 56 -6.23 10.31 -18.04
CA LEU A 56 -6.37 10.14 -19.49
C LEU A 56 -6.92 8.75 -19.83
N LEU A 57 -6.42 7.69 -19.19
CA LEU A 57 -6.94 6.33 -19.31
C LEU A 57 -8.43 6.25 -18.95
N VAL A 58 -8.84 6.80 -17.80
CA VAL A 58 -10.25 6.84 -17.34
C VAL A 58 -11.17 7.54 -18.35
N ARG A 59 -10.67 8.52 -19.10
CA ARG A 59 -11.44 9.29 -20.11
C ARG A 59 -11.47 8.65 -21.49
N ARG A 60 -10.44 7.88 -21.85
CA ARG A 60 -10.27 7.33 -23.21
C ARG A 60 -10.65 5.86 -23.32
N GLU A 61 -10.48 5.10 -22.25
CA GLU A 61 -10.68 3.64 -22.18
C GLU A 61 -11.67 3.31 -21.04
N ARG A 62 -12.76 4.09 -20.94
CA ARG A 62 -13.70 4.04 -19.80
C ARG A 62 -14.24 2.64 -19.55
N ASP A 63 -14.69 1.94 -20.60
CA ASP A 63 -15.19 0.56 -20.52
C ASP A 63 -14.15 -0.43 -19.94
N ARG A 64 -12.86 -0.22 -20.25
CA ARG A 64 -11.76 -1.02 -19.68
C ARG A 64 -11.51 -0.72 -18.21
N VAL A 65 -11.66 0.54 -17.80
CA VAL A 65 -11.60 0.94 -16.38
C VAL A 65 -12.81 0.40 -15.62
N ASP A 66 -14.01 0.46 -16.17
CA ASP A 66 -15.20 -0.12 -15.53
C ASP A 66 -15.06 -1.65 -15.36
N THR A 67 -14.43 -2.34 -16.32
CA THR A 67 -14.04 -3.76 -16.19
C THR A 67 -13.08 -3.99 -15.01
N LEU A 68 -12.12 -3.09 -14.78
CA LEU A 68 -11.23 -3.15 -13.61
C LEU A 68 -12.00 -2.92 -12.31
N LEU A 69 -12.90 -1.93 -12.27
CA LEU A 69 -13.68 -1.61 -11.07
C LEU A 69 -14.61 -2.78 -10.70
N ALA A 70 -15.24 -3.43 -11.68
CA ALA A 70 -16.05 -4.64 -11.50
C ALA A 70 -15.22 -5.81 -10.93
N LEU A 71 -14.02 -6.07 -11.48
CA LEU A 71 -13.10 -7.07 -10.93
C LEU A 71 -12.67 -6.74 -9.49
N GLY A 72 -12.59 -5.46 -9.13
CA GLY A 72 -12.34 -5.01 -7.77
C GLY A 72 -13.46 -5.36 -6.80
N VAL A 73 -14.72 -5.29 -7.26
CA VAL A 73 -15.89 -5.77 -6.49
C VAL A 73 -15.84 -7.28 -6.34
N GLU A 74 -15.68 -8.05 -7.43
CA GLU A 74 -15.53 -9.52 -7.39
C GLU A 74 -14.44 -9.96 -6.39
N LEU A 75 -13.29 -9.28 -6.39
CA LEU A 75 -12.17 -9.58 -5.50
C LEU A 75 -12.48 -9.35 -4.02
N ARG A 76 -13.19 -8.26 -3.68
CA ARG A 76 -13.55 -7.94 -2.30
C ARG A 76 -14.65 -8.87 -1.80
N ASP A 77 -15.67 -9.11 -2.62
CA ASP A 77 -16.75 -10.06 -2.33
C ASP A 77 -16.22 -11.49 -2.11
N ALA A 78 -15.22 -11.93 -2.90
CA ALA A 78 -14.57 -13.24 -2.72
C ALA A 78 -13.66 -13.28 -1.47
N GLN A 79 -13.07 -12.15 -1.05
CA GLN A 79 -12.33 -12.05 0.22
C GLN A 79 -13.29 -12.19 1.41
N ASP A 80 -14.43 -11.50 1.38
CA ASP A 80 -15.46 -11.56 2.43
C ASP A 80 -16.08 -12.96 2.55
N ARG A 81 -16.20 -13.70 1.43
CA ARG A 81 -16.60 -15.12 1.40
C ARG A 81 -15.50 -16.11 1.76
N LEU A 82 -14.23 -15.68 1.83
CA LEU A 82 -13.04 -16.53 1.99
C LEU A 82 -12.89 -17.62 0.90
N ASP A 83 -13.37 -17.38 -0.32
CA ASP A 83 -13.31 -18.38 -1.41
C ASP A 83 -11.92 -18.45 -2.05
N ALA A 84 -11.11 -19.41 -1.63
CA ALA A 84 -9.76 -19.59 -2.16
C ALA A 84 -9.71 -19.99 -3.65
N GLY A 85 -10.80 -20.51 -4.24
CA GLY A 85 -10.89 -20.84 -5.66
C GLY A 85 -11.06 -19.57 -6.50
N GLU A 86 -12.10 -18.79 -6.20
CA GLU A 86 -12.39 -17.52 -6.86
C GLU A 86 -11.22 -16.53 -6.70
N LEU A 87 -10.63 -16.44 -5.50
CA LEU A 87 -9.46 -15.58 -5.24
C LEU A 87 -8.25 -15.91 -6.13
N ARG A 88 -8.00 -17.19 -6.45
CA ARG A 88 -6.91 -17.58 -7.37
C ARG A 88 -7.23 -17.20 -8.82
N ALA A 89 -8.46 -17.46 -9.27
CA ALA A 89 -8.89 -17.12 -10.62
C ALA A 89 -8.88 -15.59 -10.85
N ALA A 90 -9.39 -14.82 -9.90
CA ALA A 90 -9.40 -13.36 -9.93
C ALA A 90 -7.98 -12.76 -9.81
N ALA A 91 -7.07 -13.39 -9.04
CA ALA A 91 -5.68 -12.95 -8.96
C ALA A 91 -4.92 -13.06 -10.30
N SER A 92 -5.26 -14.05 -11.15
CA SER A 92 -4.72 -14.14 -12.51
C SER A 92 -5.30 -13.06 -13.43
N ARG A 93 -6.64 -12.94 -13.48
CA ARG A 93 -7.35 -11.90 -14.24
C ARG A 93 -6.84 -10.48 -13.90
N ARG A 94 -6.59 -10.20 -12.62
CA ARG A 94 -5.98 -8.95 -12.15
C ARG A 94 -4.63 -8.64 -12.82
N ARG A 95 -3.71 -9.61 -12.86
CA ARG A 95 -2.35 -9.34 -13.39
C ARG A 95 -2.39 -8.97 -14.86
N ALA A 96 -3.17 -9.70 -15.65
CA ALA A 96 -3.36 -9.43 -17.07
C ALA A 96 -4.00 -8.04 -17.29
N LEU A 97 -5.16 -7.78 -16.66
CA LEU A 97 -5.89 -6.53 -16.85
C LEU A 97 -5.09 -5.29 -16.41
N VAL A 98 -4.34 -5.36 -15.30
CA VAL A 98 -3.47 -4.26 -14.88
C VAL A 98 -2.31 -4.05 -15.84
N ALA A 99 -1.69 -5.11 -16.36
CA ALA A 99 -0.60 -5.00 -17.33
C ALA A 99 -1.09 -4.34 -18.64
N ASP A 100 -2.24 -4.77 -19.17
CA ASP A 100 -2.88 -4.20 -20.34
C ASP A 100 -3.17 -2.71 -20.17
N LEU A 101 -3.83 -2.32 -19.06
CA LEU A 101 -4.20 -0.93 -18.78
C LEU A 101 -2.98 -0.02 -18.57
N VAL A 102 -1.86 -0.56 -18.07
CA VAL A 102 -0.58 0.16 -18.03
C VAL A 102 0.00 0.34 -19.44
N GLY A 103 -0.15 -0.66 -20.31
CA GLY A 103 0.17 -0.55 -21.73
C GLY A 103 -0.67 0.51 -22.45
N ASP A 104 -1.98 0.55 -22.19
CA ASP A 104 -2.89 1.59 -22.68
C ASP A 104 -2.48 2.98 -22.19
N ALA A 105 -2.19 3.13 -20.90
CA ALA A 105 -1.74 4.40 -20.33
C ALA A 105 -0.41 4.88 -20.95
N ARG A 106 0.54 3.97 -21.24
CA ARG A 106 1.77 4.31 -21.99
C ARG A 106 1.43 4.78 -23.41
N ARG A 107 0.61 4.03 -24.15
CA ARG A 107 0.19 4.34 -25.53
C ARG A 107 -0.51 5.71 -25.62
N LEU A 108 -1.47 5.97 -24.73
CA LEU A 108 -2.20 7.24 -24.68
C LEU A 108 -1.29 8.42 -24.33
N ALA A 109 -0.35 8.23 -23.38
CA ALA A 109 0.62 9.24 -23.00
C ALA A 109 1.59 9.58 -24.16
N GLU A 110 2.03 8.57 -24.91
CA GLU A 110 2.87 8.73 -26.11
C GLU A 110 2.12 9.44 -27.25
N GLN A 111 0.87 9.05 -27.54
CA GLN A 111 0.00 9.71 -28.52
C GLN A 111 -0.26 11.19 -28.17
N ALA A 112 -0.27 11.53 -26.89
CA ALA A 112 -0.39 12.91 -26.40
C ALA A 112 0.96 13.67 -26.34
N GLY A 113 2.07 13.08 -26.80
CA GLY A 113 3.40 13.71 -26.84
C GLY A 113 4.15 13.73 -25.51
N GLU A 114 3.66 13.03 -24.49
CA GLU A 114 4.19 13.03 -23.12
C GLU A 114 4.52 11.59 -22.67
N PRO A 115 5.49 10.89 -23.30
CA PRO A 115 5.74 9.46 -23.10
C PRO A 115 6.05 9.11 -21.63
N LEU A 116 5.50 7.98 -21.16
CA LEU A 116 5.55 7.55 -19.77
C LEU A 116 6.67 6.53 -19.55
N GLY A 117 7.76 6.94 -18.88
CA GLY A 117 8.84 6.04 -18.48
C GLY A 117 8.45 5.10 -17.34
N ASP A 118 9.29 4.08 -17.09
CA ASP A 118 8.98 2.97 -16.18
C ASP A 118 8.51 3.38 -14.77
N PRO A 119 9.15 4.36 -14.07
CA PRO A 119 8.66 4.79 -12.74
C PRO A 119 7.24 5.37 -12.76
N GLY A 120 6.83 5.95 -13.90
CA GLY A 120 5.48 6.43 -14.13
C GLY A 120 4.49 5.31 -14.41
N ALA A 121 4.89 4.31 -15.21
CA ALA A 121 4.10 3.12 -15.47
C ALA A 121 3.87 2.30 -14.19
N ASP A 122 4.90 2.16 -13.34
CA ASP A 122 4.77 1.51 -12.04
C ASP A 122 3.81 2.28 -11.10
N ALA A 123 3.78 3.60 -11.19
CA ALA A 123 2.86 4.44 -10.43
C ALA A 123 1.40 4.31 -10.92
N VAL A 124 1.18 4.16 -12.23
CA VAL A 124 -0.13 3.75 -12.78
C VAL A 124 -0.49 2.36 -12.25
N ALA A 125 0.40 1.38 -12.36
CA ALA A 125 0.16 0.01 -11.88
C ALA A 125 -0.21 -0.04 -10.38
N ARG A 126 0.47 0.73 -9.53
CA ARG A 126 0.12 0.87 -8.09
C ARG A 126 -1.28 1.45 -7.90
N THR A 127 -1.63 2.47 -8.68
CA THR A 127 -2.94 3.14 -8.62
C THR A 127 -4.08 2.19 -9.01
N LEU A 128 -3.92 1.43 -10.09
CA LEU A 128 -4.90 0.43 -10.54
C LEU A 128 -5.04 -0.73 -9.54
N ASN A 129 -3.93 -1.20 -8.93
CA ASN A 129 -4.00 -2.21 -7.87
C ASN A 129 -4.71 -1.69 -6.61
N ALA A 130 -4.51 -0.42 -6.24
CA ALA A 130 -5.21 0.18 -5.09
C ALA A 130 -6.73 0.20 -5.31
N ALA A 131 -7.20 0.56 -6.51
CA ALA A 131 -8.63 0.53 -6.87
C ALA A 131 -9.26 -0.88 -6.80
N LEU A 132 -8.48 -1.92 -7.09
CA LEU A 132 -8.93 -3.30 -6.91
C LEU A 132 -9.09 -3.70 -5.43
N THR A 133 -8.20 -3.23 -4.55
CA THR A 133 -8.20 -3.64 -3.14
C THR A 133 -9.05 -2.74 -2.24
N ASP A 134 -9.40 -1.52 -2.66
CA ASP A 134 -10.05 -0.52 -1.81
C ASP A 134 -11.16 0.24 -2.56
N ALA A 135 -12.37 0.24 -2.01
CA ALA A 135 -13.55 0.88 -2.60
C ALA A 135 -13.43 2.42 -2.69
N ARG A 136 -12.68 3.07 -1.80
CA ARG A 136 -12.40 4.52 -1.89
C ARG A 136 -11.37 4.81 -2.97
N ALA A 137 -10.38 3.94 -3.16
CA ALA A 137 -9.45 4.06 -4.28
C ALA A 137 -10.15 3.81 -5.64
N ALA A 138 -11.11 2.89 -5.68
CA ALA A 138 -11.97 2.65 -6.84
C ALA A 138 -12.75 3.91 -7.22
N ALA A 139 -13.51 4.49 -6.27
CA ALA A 139 -14.26 5.72 -6.50
C ALA A 139 -13.37 6.92 -6.86
N ALA A 140 -12.19 7.05 -6.22
CA ALA A 140 -11.21 8.08 -6.56
C ALA A 140 -10.70 7.95 -8.00
N LEU A 141 -10.35 6.74 -8.43
CA LEU A 141 -9.95 6.44 -9.82
C LEU A 141 -11.08 6.78 -10.79
N GLU A 142 -12.32 6.41 -10.46
CA GLU A 142 -13.50 6.62 -11.30
C GLU A 142 -13.75 8.10 -11.66
N THR A 143 -13.40 9.03 -10.75
CA THR A 143 -13.54 10.48 -11.01
C THR A 143 -12.71 10.96 -12.21
N GLY A 144 -11.58 10.32 -12.51
CA GLY A 144 -10.59 10.84 -13.46
C GLY A 144 -10.01 12.21 -13.05
N LEU A 145 -9.94 12.49 -11.75
CA LEU A 145 -9.46 13.73 -11.13
C LEU A 145 -8.30 13.50 -10.14
N LEU A 146 -7.46 12.49 -10.37
CA LEU A 146 -6.31 12.18 -9.53
C LEU A 146 -5.24 13.28 -9.64
N VAL A 147 -4.69 13.67 -8.49
CA VAL A 147 -3.55 14.59 -8.35
C VAL A 147 -2.24 13.81 -8.25
N ASP A 148 -2.26 12.65 -7.61
CA ASP A 148 -1.08 11.78 -7.46
C ASP A 148 -1.46 10.29 -7.49
N SER A 149 -0.47 9.41 -7.55
CA SER A 149 -0.70 7.95 -7.57
C SER A 149 -1.27 7.43 -6.27
N LEU A 150 -2.25 6.53 -6.35
CA LEU A 150 -2.83 5.87 -5.17
C LEU A 150 -1.99 4.66 -4.74
N THR A 151 -2.00 4.33 -3.46
CA THR A 151 -1.42 3.10 -2.90
C THR A 151 -2.28 2.65 -1.73
N SER A 152 -2.73 1.40 -1.75
CA SER A 152 -3.45 0.76 -0.63
C SER A 152 -2.69 -0.48 -0.18
N THR A 153 -2.73 -0.74 1.12
CA THR A 153 -2.17 -1.96 1.73
C THR A 153 -3.21 -3.08 1.85
N GLY A 154 -4.50 -2.78 1.60
CA GLY A 154 -5.62 -3.71 1.75
C GLY A 154 -6.07 -3.97 3.20
N PHE A 155 -5.44 -3.34 4.20
CA PHE A 155 -5.78 -3.52 5.62
C PHE A 155 -6.42 -2.28 6.27
N GLU A 156 -6.18 -1.10 5.71
CA GLU A 156 -6.74 0.18 6.18
C GLU A 156 -7.31 0.95 4.98
N PRO A 157 -8.44 1.67 5.14
CA PRO A 157 -8.98 2.51 4.07
C PRO A 157 -7.99 3.60 3.68
N ILE A 158 -7.76 3.77 2.38
CA ILE A 158 -6.89 4.82 1.85
C ILE A 158 -7.35 6.22 2.31
N ASP A 159 -6.38 7.05 2.70
CA ASP A 159 -6.61 8.48 2.87
C ASP A 159 -6.48 9.16 1.49
N LEU A 160 -7.54 9.86 1.08
CA LEU A 160 -7.61 10.54 -0.20
C LEU A 160 -7.24 12.03 -0.10
N ASP A 161 -6.88 12.53 1.10
CA ASP A 161 -6.57 13.95 1.29
C ASP A 161 -5.42 14.40 0.38
N GLY A 162 -5.70 15.39 -0.47
CA GLY A 162 -4.79 15.89 -1.49
C GLY A 162 -4.45 14.93 -2.64
N LEU A 163 -5.01 13.70 -2.70
CA LEU A 163 -4.81 12.76 -3.81
C LEU A 163 -5.86 12.92 -4.92
N VAL A 164 -7.04 13.47 -4.61
CA VAL A 164 -8.11 13.78 -5.58
C VAL A 164 -8.32 15.30 -5.63
N ALA A 165 -8.52 15.84 -6.84
CA ALA A 165 -8.64 17.27 -7.08
C ALA A 165 -9.89 17.90 -6.44
N VAL A 166 -11.00 17.16 -6.49
CA VAL A 166 -12.28 17.52 -5.88
C VAL A 166 -12.76 16.33 -5.06
N PRO A 167 -12.49 16.30 -3.74
CA PRO A 167 -12.88 15.19 -2.87
C PRO A 167 -14.40 14.95 -2.82
N GLU A 168 -15.20 15.97 -3.09
CA GLU A 168 -16.66 15.87 -3.17
C GLU A 168 -17.14 14.95 -4.31
N ALA A 169 -16.39 14.86 -5.41
CA ALA A 169 -16.73 14.05 -6.58
C ALA A 169 -16.58 12.53 -6.35
N VAL A 170 -15.94 12.11 -5.25
CA VAL A 170 -15.71 10.69 -4.90
C VAL A 170 -16.97 10.04 -4.30
N GLY A 171 -17.95 10.83 -3.85
CA GLY A 171 -19.14 10.33 -3.15
C GLY A 171 -18.84 9.82 -1.73
N ASP A 172 -19.89 9.59 -0.94
CA ASP A 172 -19.77 9.16 0.47
C ASP A 172 -19.74 7.63 0.59
N VAL A 173 -18.76 6.99 -0.06
CA VAL A 173 -18.77 5.55 -0.37
C VAL A 173 -18.70 4.63 0.88
N VAL A 174 -18.00 5.04 1.95
CA VAL A 174 -18.12 4.45 3.30
C VAL A 174 -17.81 5.52 4.35
N GLY A 175 -18.67 5.64 5.37
CA GLY A 175 -18.65 6.72 6.36
C GLY A 175 -17.30 7.05 7.01
N ARG A 176 -17.08 8.35 7.28
CA ARG A 176 -15.87 8.90 7.90
C ARG A 176 -15.85 8.77 9.42
N PRO A 177 -14.82 8.16 10.03
CA PRO A 177 -14.33 8.58 11.34
C PRO A 177 -13.33 9.75 11.16
N ARG A 178 -13.83 11.00 11.23
CA ARG A 178 -12.97 12.20 11.24
C ARG A 178 -12.31 12.41 12.61
N LEU A 179 -11.24 11.68 12.90
CA LEU A 179 -10.39 11.96 14.07
C LEU A 179 -9.38 13.07 13.75
N ARG A 180 -9.73 14.32 14.08
CA ARG A 180 -8.75 15.42 14.13
C ARG A 180 -7.84 15.24 15.35
N LEU A 181 -6.57 14.94 15.14
CA LEU A 181 -5.56 14.98 16.19
C LEU A 181 -5.26 16.44 16.58
N VAL A 182 -5.90 16.91 17.65
CA VAL A 182 -5.62 18.24 18.21
C VAL A 182 -4.24 18.22 18.87
N LYS A 183 -3.31 18.99 18.33
CA LYS A 183 -1.95 19.17 18.85
C LYS A 183 -1.98 20.10 20.07
N SER A 184 -2.06 19.54 21.28
CA SER A 184 -1.87 20.30 22.52
C SER A 184 -0.38 20.63 22.75
N PRO A 185 -0.04 21.86 23.16
CA PRO A 185 1.33 22.25 23.49
C PRO A 185 1.67 21.94 24.96
N GLU A 186 2.93 21.61 25.23
CA GLU A 186 3.47 21.48 26.60
C GLU A 186 4.84 22.20 26.74
N PRO A 187 5.25 22.57 27.97
CA PRO A 187 5.76 23.93 28.17
C PRO A 187 7.28 24.09 28.20
N THR A 188 7.68 25.35 28.12
CA THR A 188 9.04 25.86 28.29
C THR A 188 9.75 25.35 29.55
N SER A 189 10.91 24.70 29.39
CA SER A 189 11.88 24.50 30.48
C SER A 189 13.23 25.19 30.18
N ARG A 190 13.48 26.23 30.98
CA ARG A 190 14.68 27.08 31.17
C ARG A 190 16.01 26.61 30.54
N GLN A 191 16.60 27.50 29.75
CA GLN A 191 18.02 27.51 29.38
C GLN A 191 18.93 28.13 30.46
N LYS A 192 20.21 27.68 30.47
CA LYS A 192 21.45 28.36 30.91
C LYS A 192 21.60 28.70 32.41
N ALA A 193 22.78 28.88 33.01
CA ALA A 193 24.19 28.50 32.84
C ALA A 193 25.09 29.62 33.43
N LYS A 194 25.90 29.24 34.43
CA LYS A 194 27.12 29.83 35.04
C LYS A 194 27.70 31.21 34.61
N LYS A 195 28.20 31.94 35.63
CA LYS A 195 29.40 32.84 35.70
C LYS A 195 29.34 34.21 34.98
N ALA A 196 30.06 35.28 35.38
CA ALA A 196 30.93 35.58 36.55
C ALA A 196 31.20 37.12 36.69
N GLU A 197 31.77 37.56 37.84
CA GLU A 197 32.38 38.90 38.13
C GLU A 197 31.43 40.14 38.01
N LYS A 198 31.58 41.33 38.64
CA LYS A 198 32.50 42.00 39.61
C LYS A 198 31.71 43.24 40.19
N ALA A 199 32.08 44.05 41.20
CA ALA A 199 33.18 44.14 42.17
C ALA A 199 32.77 45.04 43.39
N GLU A 200 33.73 45.29 44.30
CA GLU A 200 34.00 46.57 45.02
C GLU A 200 33.43 46.89 46.44
N LYS A 201 34.39 47.03 47.40
CA LYS A 201 34.48 47.80 48.68
C LYS A 201 33.25 47.85 49.64
N ALA A 202 33.40 47.74 50.96
CA ALA A 202 34.48 48.28 51.81
C ALA A 202 34.61 47.56 53.18
N GLU A 203 35.83 47.58 53.73
CA GLU A 203 36.16 47.48 55.16
C GLU A 203 36.27 48.93 55.74
N PRO A 204 36.40 49.21 57.06
CA PRO A 204 37.19 48.42 58.02
C PRO A 204 36.67 48.33 59.49
N GLU A 205 37.53 47.70 60.30
CA GLU A 205 37.78 47.91 61.75
C GLU A 205 37.37 46.82 62.78
N LYS A 206 38.40 46.52 63.59
CA LYS A 206 38.54 45.65 64.77
C LYS A 206 38.84 46.61 65.96
N PRO A 207 38.91 46.21 67.28
CA PRO A 207 39.47 44.93 67.72
C PRO A 207 39.04 44.34 69.10
N THR A 208 39.72 43.24 69.45
CA THR A 208 40.12 42.78 70.80
C THR A 208 39.14 42.11 71.77
N SER A 209 39.29 40.78 71.84
CA SER A 209 39.60 39.98 73.05
C SER A 209 38.66 39.95 74.27
N ARG A 210 38.26 38.73 74.67
CA ARG A 210 38.88 38.04 75.83
C ARG A 210 38.53 36.55 75.91
N GLN A 211 39.45 35.75 76.44
CA GLN A 211 39.28 34.31 76.68
C GLN A 211 38.71 34.01 78.08
N LYS A 212 38.05 32.85 78.19
CA LYS A 212 37.95 31.97 79.40
C LYS A 212 37.23 32.49 80.66
N ALA A 213 35.95 32.13 80.76
CA ALA A 213 35.29 31.52 81.93
C ALA A 213 33.95 30.92 81.44
N LYS A 214 33.37 29.81 81.94
CA LYS A 214 33.66 28.95 83.11
C LYS A 214 33.57 27.47 82.72
N LYS A 215 34.46 26.62 83.27
CA LYS A 215 34.25 25.16 83.38
C LYS A 215 33.37 24.91 84.61
N ALA A 216 32.04 24.80 84.46
CA ALA A 216 31.15 24.47 85.59
C ALA A 216 29.78 23.89 85.18
N GLU A 217 29.67 23.17 84.05
CA GLU A 217 28.43 22.45 83.69
C GLU A 217 28.71 21.18 82.84
N LYS A 218 29.85 20.53 83.10
CA LYS A 218 30.27 19.27 82.44
C LYS A 218 30.47 18.16 83.47
N ALA A 219 29.40 17.83 84.19
CA ALA A 219 29.33 16.65 85.05
C ALA A 219 28.05 15.83 84.78
N GLU A 220 26.91 16.48 84.55
CA GLU A 220 25.60 15.79 84.38
C GLU A 220 25.20 15.49 82.92
N LYS A 221 25.94 16.02 81.93
CA LYS A 221 25.68 15.76 80.49
C LYS A 221 26.46 14.57 79.92
N ALA A 222 27.24 13.85 80.74
CA ALA A 222 28.01 12.69 80.30
C ALA A 222 27.15 11.41 80.22
N GLU A 223 26.29 11.17 81.22
CA GLU A 223 25.54 9.91 81.37
C GLU A 223 24.38 9.76 80.37
N LYS A 224 23.81 10.87 79.89
CA LYS A 224 22.75 10.88 78.87
C LYS A 224 23.25 10.88 77.41
N ALA A 225 24.57 11.04 77.19
CA ALA A 225 25.15 11.16 75.85
C ALA A 225 25.50 9.80 75.18
N GLU A 226 25.68 8.75 75.98
CA GLU A 226 25.91 7.37 75.51
C GLU A 226 24.67 6.74 74.86
N PRO A 227 23.47 6.72 75.48
CA PRO A 227 22.29 6.07 74.89
C PRO A 227 21.82 6.74 73.59
N GLU A 228 21.94 8.06 73.46
CA GLU A 228 21.63 8.76 72.20
C GLU A 228 22.53 8.35 71.04
N LYS A 229 23.85 8.18 71.29
CA LYS A 229 24.81 7.77 70.26
C LYS A 229 24.60 6.32 69.86
N ALA A 230 24.33 5.43 70.82
CA ALA A 230 23.97 4.03 70.56
C ALA A 230 22.67 3.94 69.73
N ALA A 231 21.63 4.73 70.07
CA ALA A 231 20.38 4.78 69.31
C ALA A 231 20.57 5.31 67.88
N LYS A 232 21.39 6.36 67.68
CA LYS A 232 21.71 6.91 66.35
C LYS A 232 22.51 5.90 65.50
N GLN A 233 23.48 5.19 66.07
CA GLN A 233 24.21 4.12 65.37
C GLN A 233 23.31 2.90 65.05
N GLY A 234 22.41 2.52 65.97
CA GLY A 234 21.43 1.46 65.73
C GLY A 234 20.45 1.79 64.60
N ARG A 235 19.96 3.03 64.54
CA ARG A 235 19.14 3.52 63.42
C ARG A 235 19.92 3.55 62.10
N ALA A 236 21.18 3.99 62.10
CA ALA A 236 22.04 3.99 60.91
C ALA A 236 22.25 2.56 60.37
N LYS A 237 22.65 1.61 61.22
CA LYS A 237 22.84 0.19 60.83
C LYS A 237 21.54 -0.47 60.34
N LYS A 238 20.38 -0.15 60.93
CA LYS A 238 19.08 -0.62 60.42
C LYS A 238 18.73 0.00 59.06
N ALA A 239 18.97 1.29 58.86
CA ALA A 239 18.74 1.96 57.58
C ALA A 239 19.65 1.43 56.46
N GLU A 240 20.91 1.10 56.78
CA GLU A 240 21.84 0.52 55.82
C GLU A 240 21.45 -0.92 55.44
N LYS A 241 21.10 -1.77 56.42
CA LYS A 241 20.52 -3.10 56.13
C LYS A 241 19.26 -3.00 55.26
N ALA A 242 18.34 -2.08 55.56
CA ALA A 242 17.13 -1.88 54.75
C ALA A 242 17.44 -1.41 53.32
N LYS A 243 18.48 -0.60 53.11
CA LYS A 243 18.96 -0.23 51.77
C LYS A 243 19.59 -1.42 51.04
N ALA A 244 20.40 -2.23 51.73
CA ALA A 244 21.03 -3.42 51.16
C ALA A 244 20.00 -4.51 50.78
N GLU A 245 18.99 -4.74 51.61
CA GLU A 245 17.83 -5.60 51.33
C GLU A 245 17.09 -5.14 50.06
N LYS A 246 16.74 -3.84 49.98
CA LYS A 246 16.09 -3.26 48.80
C LYS A 246 16.95 -3.41 47.54
N ALA A 247 18.25 -3.13 47.62
CA ALA A 247 19.16 -3.29 46.48
C ALA A 247 19.29 -4.76 46.01
N LYS A 248 19.29 -5.72 46.94
CA LYS A 248 19.24 -7.16 46.61
C LYS A 248 17.92 -7.55 45.94
N ALA A 249 16.78 -7.06 46.45
CA ALA A 249 15.47 -7.31 45.86
C ALA A 249 15.33 -6.72 44.45
N GLU A 250 15.79 -5.49 44.23
CA GLU A 250 15.86 -4.85 42.91
C GLU A 250 16.74 -5.65 41.94
N LYS A 251 17.94 -6.08 42.37
CA LYS A 251 18.82 -6.91 41.54
C LYS A 251 18.19 -8.27 41.18
N ALA A 252 17.49 -8.90 42.13
CA ALA A 252 16.79 -10.17 41.89
C ALA A 252 15.64 -10.01 40.89
N LYS A 253 14.86 -8.92 40.98
CA LYS A 253 13.83 -8.59 39.98
C LYS A 253 14.44 -8.35 38.59
N ALA A 254 15.53 -7.59 38.51
CA ALA A 254 16.21 -7.30 37.25
C ALA A 254 16.77 -8.57 36.59
N GLU A 255 17.37 -9.49 37.35
CA GLU A 255 17.82 -10.79 36.85
C GLU A 255 16.65 -11.68 36.39
N LYS A 256 15.51 -11.68 37.09
CA LYS A 256 14.29 -12.39 36.65
C LYS A 256 13.76 -11.83 35.33
N ALA A 257 13.61 -10.51 35.24
CA ALA A 257 13.15 -9.83 34.03
C ALA A 257 14.11 -10.06 32.84
N LYS A 258 15.43 -10.07 33.08
CA LYS A 258 16.44 -10.41 32.05
C LYS A 258 16.32 -11.85 31.55
N LYS A 259 16.04 -12.81 32.43
CA LYS A 259 15.80 -14.22 32.06
C LYS A 259 14.50 -14.37 31.26
N GLU A 260 13.42 -13.72 31.69
CA GLU A 260 12.13 -13.71 30.99
C GLU A 260 12.24 -13.07 29.60
N ALA A 261 12.89 -11.91 29.48
CA ALA A 261 13.17 -11.27 28.20
C ALA A 261 14.08 -12.14 27.29
N GLY A 262 15.08 -12.81 27.87
CA GLY A 262 15.95 -13.75 27.16
C GLY A 262 15.21 -14.97 26.61
N ALA A 263 14.26 -15.52 27.39
CA ALA A 263 13.39 -16.61 26.94
C ALA A 263 12.42 -16.15 25.85
N ALA A 264 11.79 -14.97 26.01
CA ALA A 264 10.92 -14.38 25.02
C ALA A 264 11.64 -14.11 23.69
N LEU A 265 12.89 -13.63 23.73
CA LEU A 265 13.71 -13.42 22.54
C LEU A 265 14.07 -14.72 21.83
N ARG A 266 14.32 -15.82 22.55
CA ARG A 266 14.56 -17.15 21.96
C ARG A 266 13.31 -17.66 21.25
N ALA A 267 12.16 -17.66 21.93
CA ALA A 267 10.88 -18.05 21.34
C ALA A 267 10.49 -17.18 20.13
N ALA A 268 10.79 -15.89 20.15
CA ALA A 268 10.58 -14.99 19.01
C ALA A 268 11.50 -15.33 17.82
N ARG A 269 12.76 -15.69 18.07
CA ARG A 269 13.72 -16.13 17.03
C ARG A 269 13.33 -17.48 16.43
N GLU A 270 12.89 -18.43 17.24
CA GLU A 270 12.39 -19.73 16.79
C GLU A 270 11.16 -19.56 15.89
N ARG A 271 10.19 -18.74 16.30
CA ARG A 271 9.02 -18.37 15.47
C ARG A 271 9.41 -17.68 14.17
N LEU A 272 10.41 -16.79 14.20
CA LEU A 272 10.91 -16.13 12.99
C LEU A 272 11.61 -17.13 12.04
N SER A 273 12.33 -18.11 12.57
CA SER A 273 12.91 -19.20 11.76
C SER A 273 11.81 -20.01 11.11
N SER A 274 10.87 -20.57 11.89
CA SER A 274 9.80 -21.40 11.35
C SER A 274 8.91 -20.64 10.35
N ALA A 275 8.71 -19.33 10.55
CA ALA A 275 8.01 -18.48 9.58
C ALA A 275 8.80 -18.31 8.27
N ARG A 276 10.12 -18.14 8.32
CA ARG A 276 10.98 -18.11 7.12
C ARG A 276 11.00 -19.44 6.39
N ASP A 277 11.10 -20.54 7.13
CA ASP A 277 11.09 -21.90 6.56
C ASP A 277 9.73 -22.20 5.89
N ALA A 278 8.62 -21.77 6.51
CA ALA A 278 7.29 -21.86 5.92
C ALA A 278 7.12 -20.99 4.67
N VAL A 279 7.65 -19.75 4.64
CA VAL A 279 7.66 -18.88 3.45
C VAL A 279 8.49 -19.50 2.33
N SER A 280 9.68 -20.02 2.63
CA SER A 280 10.53 -20.71 1.65
C SER A 280 9.83 -21.93 1.04
N ALA A 281 9.21 -22.78 1.87
CA ALA A 281 8.43 -23.92 1.42
C ALA A 281 7.19 -23.50 0.60
N ALA A 282 6.55 -22.37 0.92
CA ALA A 282 5.46 -21.82 0.12
C ALA A 282 5.93 -21.30 -1.24
N GLN A 283 7.09 -20.63 -1.29
CA GLN A 283 7.72 -20.17 -2.54
C GLN A 283 8.11 -21.34 -3.45
N GLN A 284 8.71 -22.41 -2.90
CA GLN A 284 9.04 -23.62 -3.66
C GLN A 284 7.78 -24.30 -4.24
N ARG A 285 6.70 -24.40 -3.46
CA ARG A 285 5.42 -24.92 -3.96
C ARG A 285 4.81 -24.03 -5.06
N ALA A 286 4.95 -22.71 -4.94
CA ALA A 286 4.48 -21.76 -5.95
C ALA A 286 5.29 -21.84 -7.26
N ALA A 287 6.60 -22.03 -7.18
CA ALA A 287 7.45 -22.28 -8.34
C ALA A 287 7.05 -23.59 -9.05
N ALA A 288 7.01 -24.71 -8.31
CA ALA A 288 6.61 -26.01 -8.87
C ALA A 288 5.18 -26.01 -9.46
N ALA A 289 4.26 -25.22 -8.88
CA ALA A 289 2.92 -25.05 -9.46
C ALA A 289 2.92 -24.22 -10.75
N THR A 290 3.83 -23.26 -10.90
CA THR A 290 4.04 -22.50 -12.14
C THR A 290 4.60 -23.43 -13.23
N ASP A 291 5.65 -24.18 -12.92
CA ASP A 291 6.26 -25.14 -13.86
C ASP A 291 5.26 -26.20 -14.34
N ALA A 292 4.37 -26.65 -13.45
CA ALA A 292 3.28 -27.58 -13.80
C ALA A 292 2.21 -26.96 -14.69
N VAL A 293 1.91 -25.66 -14.56
CA VAL A 293 1.01 -24.94 -15.48
C VAL A 293 1.65 -24.84 -16.86
N ASP A 294 2.92 -24.46 -16.96
CA ASP A 294 3.65 -24.35 -18.23
C ASP A 294 3.72 -25.70 -18.97
N ASP A 295 3.91 -26.81 -18.26
CA ASP A 295 3.85 -28.16 -18.85
C ASP A 295 2.44 -28.51 -19.35
N LEU A 296 1.39 -28.21 -18.58
CA LEU A 296 0.00 -28.41 -19.00
C LEU A 296 -0.37 -27.55 -20.23
N GLU A 297 0.14 -26.33 -20.33
CA GLU A 297 -0.08 -25.48 -21.51
C GLU A 297 0.62 -26.02 -22.76
N ARG A 298 1.85 -26.55 -22.63
CA ARG A 298 2.55 -27.25 -23.73
C ARG A 298 1.79 -28.50 -24.18
N ARG A 299 1.29 -29.32 -23.25
CA ARG A 299 0.44 -30.48 -23.57
C ARG A 299 -0.86 -30.07 -24.27
N ARG A 300 -1.50 -28.99 -23.81
CA ARG A 300 -2.72 -28.43 -24.45
C ARG A 300 -2.45 -27.95 -25.87
N ALA A 301 -1.28 -27.35 -26.13
CA ALA A 301 -0.88 -26.96 -27.47
C ALA A 301 -0.68 -28.19 -28.38
N ALA A 302 0.12 -29.17 -27.94
CA ALA A 302 0.35 -30.41 -28.70
C ALA A 302 -0.96 -31.16 -29.03
N LEU A 303 -1.91 -31.24 -28.09
CA LEU A 303 -3.22 -31.84 -28.32
C LEU A 303 -4.09 -31.05 -29.30
N ARG A 304 -3.95 -29.71 -29.37
CA ARG A 304 -4.63 -28.89 -30.39
C ARG A 304 -4.07 -29.20 -31.78
N ASP A 305 -2.74 -29.25 -31.91
CA ASP A 305 -2.08 -29.52 -33.18
C ASP A 305 -2.42 -30.95 -33.69
N GLU A 306 -2.53 -31.92 -32.77
CA GLU A 306 -3.00 -33.28 -33.07
C GLU A 306 -4.46 -33.29 -33.56
N LEU A 307 -5.36 -32.55 -32.90
CA LEU A 307 -6.76 -32.41 -33.34
C LEU A 307 -6.88 -31.76 -34.71
N GLU A 308 -6.10 -30.72 -35.01
CA GLU A 308 -6.08 -30.09 -36.34
C GLU A 308 -5.56 -31.07 -37.42
N GLY A 309 -4.57 -31.90 -37.08
CA GLY A 309 -4.10 -32.99 -37.92
C GLY A 309 -5.18 -34.04 -38.21
N ILE A 310 -6.00 -34.40 -37.21
CA ILE A 310 -7.13 -35.32 -37.33
C ILE A 310 -8.24 -34.72 -38.21
N ASP A 311 -8.61 -33.46 -38.00
CA ASP A 311 -9.63 -32.77 -38.81
C ASP A 311 -9.20 -32.62 -40.29
N ALA A 312 -7.92 -32.35 -40.54
CA ALA A 312 -7.36 -32.34 -41.88
C ALA A 312 -7.36 -33.74 -42.53
N ALA A 313 -7.08 -34.80 -41.76
CA ALA A 313 -7.17 -36.18 -42.24
C ALA A 313 -8.62 -36.58 -42.55
N LEU A 314 -9.57 -36.26 -41.67
CA LEU A 314 -11.00 -36.48 -41.87
C LEU A 314 -11.52 -35.76 -43.12
N THR A 315 -11.12 -34.50 -43.30
CA THR A 315 -11.49 -33.70 -44.48
C THR A 315 -10.96 -34.31 -45.79
N ARG A 316 -9.75 -34.88 -45.80
CA ARG A 316 -9.22 -35.62 -46.95
C ARG A 316 -10.01 -36.90 -47.21
N GLY A 317 -10.22 -37.73 -46.20
CA GLY A 317 -11.00 -38.98 -46.32
C GLY A 317 -12.43 -38.75 -46.81
N GLN A 318 -13.08 -37.65 -46.40
CA GLN A 318 -14.40 -37.26 -46.92
C GLN A 318 -14.38 -36.88 -48.41
N ARG A 319 -13.30 -36.25 -48.91
CA ARG A 319 -13.13 -35.94 -50.34
C ARG A 319 -12.88 -37.21 -51.15
N GLU A 320 -11.95 -38.04 -50.70
CA GLU A 320 -11.62 -39.33 -51.32
C GLU A 320 -12.85 -40.25 -51.40
N ALA A 321 -13.64 -40.36 -50.32
CA ALA A 321 -14.89 -41.10 -50.32
C ALA A 321 -15.92 -40.54 -51.32
N LYS A 322 -16.03 -39.22 -51.44
CA LYS A 322 -16.93 -38.55 -52.40
C LYS A 322 -16.49 -38.74 -53.85
N GLU A 323 -15.19 -38.81 -54.10
CA GLU A 323 -14.61 -39.09 -55.41
C GLU A 323 -14.79 -40.57 -55.78
N ALA A 324 -14.56 -41.51 -54.86
CA ALA A 324 -14.83 -42.93 -55.04
C ALA A 324 -16.32 -43.20 -55.35
N LEU A 325 -17.25 -42.56 -54.62
CA LEU A 325 -18.69 -42.65 -54.91
C LEU A 325 -19.05 -42.12 -56.31
N ARG A 326 -18.41 -41.04 -56.77
CA ARG A 326 -18.58 -40.51 -58.13
C ARG A 326 -18.03 -41.44 -59.20
N ALA A 327 -16.87 -42.04 -58.96
CA ALA A 327 -16.25 -43.01 -59.87
C ALA A 327 -17.11 -44.28 -60.00
N ASN A 328 -17.61 -44.82 -58.88
CA ASN A 328 -18.53 -45.97 -58.90
C ASN A 328 -19.80 -45.66 -59.68
N ALA A 329 -20.45 -44.52 -59.40
CA ALA A 329 -21.65 -44.09 -60.13
C ALA A 329 -21.40 -43.77 -61.62
N ALA A 330 -20.15 -43.55 -62.04
CA ALA A 330 -19.78 -43.45 -63.45
C ALA A 330 -19.63 -44.85 -64.09
N ALA A 331 -18.93 -45.76 -63.42
CA ALA A 331 -18.77 -47.15 -63.86
C ALA A 331 -20.11 -47.87 -64.02
N GLU A 332 -21.04 -47.73 -63.07
CA GLU A 332 -22.41 -48.27 -63.16
C GLU A 332 -23.17 -47.77 -64.40
N ARG A 333 -22.94 -46.51 -64.81
CA ARG A 333 -23.56 -45.93 -66.02
C ARG A 333 -22.92 -46.44 -67.30
N GLU A 334 -21.62 -46.67 -67.31
CA GLU A 334 -20.93 -47.27 -68.46
C GLU A 334 -21.34 -48.73 -68.63
N GLU A 335 -21.42 -49.50 -67.55
CA GLU A 335 -21.94 -50.87 -67.56
C GLU A 335 -23.39 -50.91 -68.06
N ALA A 336 -24.26 -50.03 -67.55
CA ALA A 336 -25.65 -49.95 -68.02
C ALA A 336 -25.77 -49.55 -69.50
N ARG A 337 -24.83 -48.77 -70.05
CA ARG A 337 -24.76 -48.45 -71.49
C ARG A 337 -24.28 -49.65 -72.31
N ALA A 338 -23.23 -50.33 -71.84
CA ALA A 338 -22.68 -51.52 -72.50
C ALA A 338 -23.72 -52.66 -72.57
N ARG A 339 -24.47 -52.88 -71.49
CA ARG A 339 -25.59 -53.85 -71.46
C ARG A 339 -26.65 -53.53 -72.52
N ARG A 340 -27.13 -52.28 -72.59
CA ARG A 340 -28.10 -51.87 -73.63
C ARG A 340 -27.57 -52.06 -75.05
N ALA A 341 -26.31 -51.73 -75.30
CA ALA A 341 -25.70 -51.91 -76.61
C ALA A 341 -25.55 -53.40 -77.02
N LEU A 342 -25.50 -54.32 -76.06
CA LEU A 342 -25.55 -55.77 -76.31
C LEU A 342 -26.99 -56.24 -76.58
N ASP A 343 -27.97 -55.70 -75.83
CA ASP A 343 -29.39 -55.98 -76.06
C ASP A 343 -29.84 -55.50 -77.46
N ASP A 344 -29.38 -54.33 -77.92
CA ASP A 344 -29.67 -53.75 -79.25
C ASP A 344 -29.01 -54.53 -80.43
N LEU A 345 -28.10 -55.47 -80.15
CA LEU A 345 -27.38 -56.29 -81.14
C LEU A 345 -27.91 -57.74 -81.24
N SER A 346 -28.90 -58.11 -80.43
CA SER A 346 -29.41 -59.49 -80.26
C SER A 346 -30.77 -59.73 -80.92
#